data_AF-A0A1G0SVI7-F1
#
_entry.id   AF-A0A1G0SVI7-F1
#
_cell.length_a   1.000
_cell.length_b   1.000
_cell.length_c   1.000
_cell.angle_alpha   90.00
_cell.angle_beta   90.00
_cell.angle_gamma   90.00
#
_symmetry.space_group_name_H-M   'P 1'
#
loop_
_entity.id
_entity.type
_entity.pdbx_description
1 polymer ?
#
loop_
_entity_poly.entity_id
_entity_poly.type
_entity_poly.pdbx_seq_one_letter_code
_entity_poly.pdbx_strand_id
1 'polypeptide(L)'
;MSPVQRTTTLMKGNEALAEAALRSDMDAYFGYPITPQSEILEYLIIHGPKRGSVVLQAESEVAAINMVYGAAGAGARVMISSSSPGISLMQEGLSYIASAQIPCLVVNVQRGGPGLGTIQPAQGDYFQATKGGGHGDYRLIVLAPSSVQEMADFVPEGFRLAEKYRNPVMILSDGALGQMMESVQLPEQGSLPKSIPAWATRGKPENRERNIITSLFIDPERMEQVNIELQKKYAAVQSEARAELDRTKDAEIVLVAFGLAARICQKVVDIARERGKSVGLFRPITLYPFPTDILSRTADHAEHFLVVEMNAGQMVEDVRLAVNGRRSVDFTGRMGGIIPTPEEILQKIESLTVSTTDQALQGMP
;
A
#
# COMPACT_ATOMS: atom_id res chain seq x y z
N MET A 1 -32.67 15.20 -1.93
CA MET A 1 -31.54 14.95 -2.83
C MET A 1 -31.72 13.55 -3.39
N SER A 2 -31.91 13.42 -4.69
CA SER A 2 -31.92 12.12 -5.38
C SER A 2 -30.59 11.41 -5.10
N PRO A 3 -30.57 10.09 -4.85
CA PRO A 3 -29.32 9.37 -4.70
C PRO A 3 -28.53 9.51 -6.01
N VAL A 4 -27.37 10.15 -5.95
CA VAL A 4 -26.45 10.26 -7.09
C VAL A 4 -26.03 8.84 -7.42
N GLN A 5 -26.50 8.34 -8.57
CA GLN A 5 -26.24 6.98 -9.00
C GLN A 5 -24.78 6.91 -9.45
N ARG A 6 -23.91 6.26 -8.65
CA ARG A 6 -22.52 6.01 -9.05
C ARG A 6 -22.52 5.13 -10.30
N THR A 7 -21.97 5.66 -11.39
CA THR A 7 -21.87 4.91 -12.65
C THR A 7 -20.84 3.80 -12.50
N THR A 8 -21.29 2.55 -12.64
CA THR A 8 -20.41 1.39 -12.77
C THR A 8 -19.84 1.32 -14.18
N THR A 9 -18.53 1.19 -14.33
CA THR A 9 -17.84 1.05 -15.62
C THR A 9 -16.83 -0.08 -15.57
N LEU A 10 -16.52 -0.69 -16.71
CA LEU A 10 -15.48 -1.71 -16.82
C LEU A 10 -14.15 -1.03 -17.13
N MET A 11 -13.13 -1.19 -16.29
CA MET A 11 -11.82 -0.53 -16.46
C MET A 11 -10.68 -1.43 -16.00
N LYS A 12 -9.48 -1.21 -16.55
CA LYS A 12 -8.25 -1.78 -15.99
C LYS A 12 -7.93 -1.14 -14.64
N GLY A 13 -7.23 -1.87 -13.76
CA GLY A 13 -6.78 -1.36 -12.45
C GLY A 13 -6.03 -0.04 -12.53
N ASN A 14 -5.02 0.05 -13.41
CA ASN A 14 -4.24 1.27 -13.61
C ASN A 14 -5.09 2.46 -14.09
N GLU A 15 -6.00 2.23 -15.02
CA GLU A 15 -6.90 3.26 -15.56
C GLU A 15 -7.91 3.73 -14.51
N ALA A 16 -8.47 2.80 -13.73
CA ALA A 16 -9.41 3.10 -12.65
C ALA A 16 -8.75 3.95 -11.57
N LEU A 17 -7.51 3.63 -11.20
CA LEU A 17 -6.69 4.42 -10.29
C LEU A 17 -6.45 5.83 -10.84
N ALA A 18 -6.03 5.95 -12.10
CA ALA A 18 -5.76 7.23 -12.75
C ALA A 18 -7.03 8.11 -12.81
N GLU A 19 -8.16 7.52 -13.21
CA GLU A 19 -9.45 8.22 -13.27
C GLU A 19 -9.94 8.64 -11.87
N ALA A 20 -9.73 7.82 -10.85
CA ALA A 20 -10.01 8.16 -9.47
C ALA A 20 -9.16 9.35 -8.99
N ALA A 21 -7.89 9.44 -9.40
CA ALA A 21 -7.02 10.58 -9.08
C ALA A 21 -7.56 11.89 -9.67
N LEU A 22 -7.99 11.86 -10.94
CA LEU A 22 -8.60 13.02 -11.59
C LEU A 22 -9.91 13.44 -10.92
N ARG A 23 -10.75 12.46 -10.51
CA ARG A 23 -12.00 12.71 -9.77
C ARG A 23 -11.79 13.20 -8.34
N SER A 24 -10.61 12.96 -7.79
CA SER A 24 -10.18 13.41 -6.47
C SER A 24 -9.46 14.78 -6.52
N ASP A 25 -9.68 15.56 -7.59
CA ASP A 25 -9.15 16.91 -7.74
C ASP A 25 -7.61 16.95 -7.61
N MET A 26 -6.91 15.97 -8.18
CA MET A 26 -5.44 16.00 -8.26
C MET A 26 -4.96 17.22 -9.08
N ASP A 27 -4.00 17.97 -8.54
CA ASP A 27 -3.44 19.15 -9.18
C ASP A 27 -2.31 18.80 -10.15
N ALA A 28 -1.43 17.88 -9.75
CA ALA A 28 -0.28 17.51 -10.56
C ALA A 28 0.06 16.02 -10.47
N TYR A 29 0.58 15.50 -11.57
CA TYR A 29 1.22 14.20 -11.66
C TYR A 29 2.60 14.35 -12.30
N PHE A 30 3.59 13.68 -11.71
CA PHE A 30 4.93 13.54 -12.25
C PHE A 30 5.28 12.06 -12.30
N GLY A 31 5.87 11.59 -13.39
CA GLY A 31 6.28 10.19 -13.49
C GLY A 31 7.26 9.91 -14.61
N TYR A 32 7.91 8.76 -14.54
CA TYR A 32 8.78 8.23 -15.58
C TYR A 32 8.21 6.89 -16.07
N PRO A 33 8.19 6.60 -17.38
CA PRO A 33 7.61 5.37 -17.90
C PRO A 33 8.37 4.12 -17.41
N ILE A 34 7.65 3.20 -16.77
CA ILE A 34 8.18 1.90 -16.37
C ILE A 34 7.04 0.87 -16.31
N THR A 35 7.21 -0.29 -16.94
CA THR A 35 6.23 -1.39 -16.88
C THR A 35 6.15 -1.94 -15.45
N PRO A 36 4.97 -2.25 -14.88
CA PRO A 36 3.63 -2.27 -15.50
C PRO A 36 2.73 -1.05 -15.15
N GLN A 37 3.31 0.09 -14.75
CA GLN A 37 2.52 1.28 -14.36
C GLN A 37 2.30 2.29 -15.49
N SER A 38 3.00 2.18 -16.63
CA SER A 38 2.97 3.19 -17.72
C SER A 38 1.57 3.63 -18.17
N GLU A 39 0.58 2.73 -18.11
CA GLU A 39 -0.82 3.05 -18.44
C GLU A 39 -1.42 4.16 -17.54
N ILE A 40 -0.95 4.30 -16.29
CA ILE A 40 -1.35 5.41 -15.40
C ILE A 40 -0.91 6.74 -16.03
N LEU A 41 0.36 6.86 -16.41
CA LEU A 41 0.90 8.05 -17.06
C LEU A 41 0.19 8.33 -18.40
N GLU A 42 0.00 7.30 -19.23
CA GLU A 42 -0.68 7.43 -20.53
C GLU A 42 -2.12 7.96 -20.37
N TYR A 43 -2.88 7.37 -19.43
CA TYR A 43 -4.23 7.82 -19.12
C TYR A 43 -4.24 9.27 -18.65
N LEU A 44 -3.37 9.62 -17.69
CA LEU A 44 -3.30 10.97 -17.14
C LEU A 44 -2.87 12.01 -18.18
N ILE A 45 -1.93 11.70 -19.09
CA ILE A 45 -1.53 12.62 -20.15
C ILE A 45 -2.72 12.97 -21.05
N ILE A 46 -3.57 11.99 -21.36
CA ILE A 46 -4.72 12.17 -22.26
C ILE A 46 -5.87 12.93 -21.59
N HIS A 47 -6.09 12.69 -20.29
CA HIS A 47 -7.29 13.14 -19.58
C HIS A 47 -7.05 14.29 -18.59
N GLY A 48 -5.88 14.34 -17.95
CA GLY A 48 -5.54 15.30 -16.91
C GLY A 48 -5.57 16.76 -17.35
N PRO A 49 -4.88 17.16 -18.43
CA PRO A 49 -4.89 18.55 -18.90
C PRO A 49 -6.28 19.09 -19.21
N LYS A 50 -7.19 18.23 -19.69
CA LYS A 50 -8.60 18.59 -19.98
C LYS A 50 -9.41 18.89 -18.71
N ARG A 51 -8.92 18.46 -17.54
CA ARG A 51 -9.52 18.66 -16.22
C ARG A 51 -8.70 19.62 -15.34
N GLY A 52 -7.71 20.29 -15.93
CA GLY A 52 -6.89 21.29 -15.25
C GLY A 52 -5.73 20.73 -14.41
N SER A 53 -5.45 19.43 -14.49
CA SER A 53 -4.27 18.83 -13.84
C SER A 53 -3.03 19.02 -14.70
N VAL A 54 -1.89 19.31 -14.08
CA VAL A 54 -0.57 19.28 -14.72
C VAL A 54 -0.09 17.83 -14.76
N VAL A 55 0.25 17.33 -15.94
CA VAL A 55 0.78 15.96 -16.09
C VAL A 55 2.08 16.06 -16.86
N LEU A 56 3.18 15.62 -16.25
CA LEU A 56 4.51 15.73 -16.84
C LEU A 56 5.27 14.40 -16.74
N GLN A 57 5.76 13.97 -17.90
CA GLN A 57 6.73 12.89 -17.99
C GLN A 57 8.13 13.46 -17.69
N ALA A 58 8.73 13.02 -16.60
CA ALA A 58 10.08 13.42 -16.22
C ALA A 58 11.13 12.62 -17.02
N GLU A 59 12.40 13.00 -16.89
CA GLU A 59 13.55 12.30 -17.47
C GLU A 59 14.01 11.09 -16.66
N SER A 60 13.63 11.01 -15.38
CA SER A 60 13.94 9.89 -14.47
C SER A 60 13.01 9.91 -13.25
N GLU A 61 12.95 8.81 -12.51
CA GLU A 61 12.27 8.74 -11.21
C GLU A 61 12.87 9.71 -10.17
N VAL A 62 14.18 9.96 -10.24
CA VAL A 62 14.87 10.92 -9.37
C VAL A 62 14.38 12.34 -9.64
N ALA A 63 14.24 12.72 -10.91
CA ALA A 63 13.68 14.03 -11.27
C ALA A 63 12.21 14.13 -10.86
N ALA A 64 11.42 13.09 -11.13
CA ALA A 64 9.99 13.05 -10.82
C ALA A 64 9.71 13.25 -9.33
N ILE A 65 10.43 12.56 -8.43
CA ILE A 65 10.21 12.71 -6.98
C ILE A 65 10.60 14.10 -6.45
N ASN A 66 11.61 14.74 -7.05
CA ASN A 66 11.98 16.11 -6.71
C ASN A 66 10.97 17.14 -7.23
N MET A 67 10.34 16.88 -8.38
CA MET A 67 9.19 17.67 -8.85
C MET A 67 8.00 17.56 -7.88
N VAL A 68 7.73 16.36 -7.35
CA VAL A 68 6.72 16.14 -6.31
C VAL A 68 7.03 16.98 -5.06
N TYR A 69 8.28 16.94 -4.57
CA TYR A 69 8.70 17.73 -3.41
C TYR A 69 8.38 19.23 -3.61
N GLY A 70 8.74 19.80 -4.77
CA GLY A 70 8.50 21.20 -5.07
C GLY A 70 7.01 21.55 -5.21
N ALA A 71 6.27 20.79 -6.01
CA ALA A 71 4.86 21.07 -6.28
C ALA A 71 3.97 20.88 -5.05
N ALA A 72 4.15 19.77 -4.31
CA ALA A 72 3.41 19.54 -3.08
C ALA A 72 3.85 20.50 -1.96
N GLY A 73 5.13 20.89 -1.91
CA GLY A 73 5.62 21.96 -1.04
C GLY A 73 4.97 23.33 -1.33
N ALA A 74 4.56 23.59 -2.58
CA ALA A 74 3.79 24.77 -2.97
C ALA A 74 2.27 24.64 -2.69
N GLY A 75 1.84 23.51 -2.12
CA GLY A 75 0.46 23.25 -1.70
C GLY A 75 -0.42 22.56 -2.74
N ALA A 76 0.16 22.04 -3.82
CA ALA A 76 -0.58 21.23 -4.81
C ALA A 76 -0.82 19.82 -4.26
N ARG A 77 -1.97 19.23 -4.59
CA ARG A 77 -2.24 17.80 -4.39
C ARG A 77 -1.57 17.01 -5.50
N VAL A 78 -0.51 16.27 -5.16
CA VAL A 78 0.37 15.63 -6.15
C VAL A 78 0.39 14.11 -6.01
N MET A 79 0.34 13.43 -7.16
CA MET A 79 0.57 11.99 -7.27
C MET A 79 1.83 11.69 -8.10
N ILE A 80 2.48 10.58 -7.79
CA ILE A 80 3.55 9.96 -8.58
C ILE A 80 3.34 8.46 -8.64
N SER A 81 3.63 7.83 -9.78
CA SER A 81 3.63 6.37 -9.89
C SER A 81 4.93 5.84 -10.50
N SER A 82 5.31 4.65 -10.05
CA SER A 82 6.46 3.91 -10.54
C SER A 82 6.30 2.41 -10.22
N SER A 83 7.35 1.64 -10.45
CA SER A 83 7.42 0.21 -10.16
C SER A 83 8.78 -0.11 -9.56
N SER A 84 8.80 -0.85 -8.46
CA SER A 84 9.96 -1.57 -7.93
C SER A 84 11.31 -0.82 -8.10
N PRO A 85 12.16 -1.04 -9.15
CA PRO A 85 13.39 -0.26 -9.33
C PRO A 85 13.24 1.27 -9.27
N GLY A 86 12.16 1.80 -9.85
CA GLY A 86 11.92 3.22 -9.86
C GLY A 86 11.61 3.78 -8.46
N ILE A 87 10.94 3.00 -7.62
CA ILE A 87 10.77 3.34 -6.20
C ILE A 87 12.12 3.31 -5.46
N SER A 88 13.04 2.40 -5.82
CA SER A 88 14.41 2.42 -5.30
C SER A 88 15.14 3.72 -5.63
N LEU A 89 14.99 4.23 -6.85
CA LEU A 89 15.56 5.52 -7.26
C LEU A 89 14.94 6.71 -6.50
N MET A 90 13.69 6.60 -6.06
CA MET A 90 12.99 7.66 -5.31
C MET A 90 13.30 7.69 -3.81
N GLN A 91 14.03 6.72 -3.26
CA GLN A 91 14.17 6.55 -1.80
C GLN A 91 14.73 7.77 -1.07
N GLU A 92 15.72 8.46 -1.66
CA GLU A 92 16.23 9.71 -1.11
C GLU A 92 15.14 10.79 -1.04
N GLY A 93 14.41 10.98 -2.16
CA GLY A 93 13.32 11.94 -2.23
C GLY A 93 12.17 11.63 -1.27
N LEU A 94 11.81 10.35 -1.08
CA LEU A 94 10.79 9.93 -0.13
C LEU A 94 11.18 10.27 1.31
N SER A 95 12.45 10.07 1.68
CA SER A 95 12.97 10.48 2.99
C SER A 95 12.88 12.01 3.17
N TYR A 96 13.28 12.79 2.16
CA TYR A 96 13.19 14.25 2.19
C TYR A 96 11.74 14.75 2.33
N ILE A 97 10.81 14.20 1.56
CA ILE A 97 9.38 14.57 1.62
C ILE A 97 8.81 14.24 3.01
N ALA A 98 9.14 13.08 3.59
CA ALA A 98 8.67 12.68 4.91
C ALA A 98 9.22 13.59 6.03
N SER A 99 10.52 13.90 5.99
CA SER A 99 11.19 14.83 6.92
C SER A 99 10.61 16.25 6.82
N ALA A 100 10.39 16.73 5.59
CA ALA A 100 9.78 18.02 5.30
C ALA A 100 8.26 18.09 5.55
N GLN A 101 7.64 16.96 5.92
CA GLN A 101 6.21 16.81 6.21
C GLN A 101 5.34 17.33 5.05
N ILE A 102 5.66 16.88 3.84
CA ILE A 102 4.92 17.20 2.62
C ILE A 102 3.98 16.03 2.29
N PRO A 103 2.67 16.28 2.07
CA PRO A 103 1.73 15.24 1.66
C PRO A 103 1.87 14.93 0.16
N CYS A 104 1.94 13.65 -0.19
CA CYS A 104 1.82 13.20 -1.57
C CYS A 104 1.31 11.76 -1.64
N LEU A 105 0.75 11.40 -2.79
CA LEU A 105 0.35 10.03 -3.09
C LEU A 105 1.39 9.37 -4.00
N VAL A 106 1.93 8.24 -3.56
CA VAL A 106 2.88 7.42 -4.30
C VAL A 106 2.20 6.12 -4.69
N VAL A 107 2.34 5.68 -5.92
CA VAL A 107 1.81 4.39 -6.38
C VAL A 107 2.98 3.52 -6.80
N ASN A 108 3.15 2.39 -6.13
CA ASN A 108 4.07 1.34 -6.54
C ASN A 108 3.27 0.17 -7.13
N VAL A 109 3.36 -0.01 -8.45
CA VAL A 109 2.82 -1.20 -9.11
C VAL A 109 3.93 -2.23 -9.20
N GLN A 110 3.99 -3.13 -8.23
CA GLN A 110 5.11 -4.04 -8.04
C GLN A 110 5.27 -5.03 -9.20
N ARG A 111 6.52 -5.39 -9.47
CA ARG A 111 6.90 -6.44 -10.43
C ARG A 111 8.05 -7.29 -9.88
N GLY A 112 8.32 -8.43 -10.50
CA GLY A 112 9.33 -9.36 -10.01
C GLY A 112 10.75 -8.76 -9.99
N GLY A 113 11.45 -8.89 -8.87
CA GLY A 113 12.86 -8.55 -8.66
C GLY A 113 13.63 -9.70 -7.98
N PRO A 114 14.85 -9.47 -7.44
CA PRO A 114 15.58 -8.20 -7.34
C PRO A 114 16.26 -7.77 -8.65
N GLY A 115 16.98 -6.64 -8.63
CA GLY A 115 17.64 -6.07 -9.81
C GLY A 115 16.63 -5.48 -10.79
N LEU A 116 16.93 -5.54 -12.10
CA LEU A 116 15.96 -5.13 -13.13
C LEU A 116 14.71 -6.03 -13.12
N GLY A 117 14.94 -7.31 -12.83
CA GLY A 117 13.90 -8.30 -12.61
C GLY A 117 13.10 -8.66 -13.87
N THR A 118 11.80 -8.85 -13.69
CA THR A 118 10.82 -9.18 -14.74
C THR A 118 9.62 -8.22 -14.65
N ILE A 119 8.81 -8.17 -15.71
CA ILE A 119 7.57 -7.38 -15.74
C ILE A 119 6.38 -8.11 -15.12
N GLN A 120 6.55 -9.39 -14.76
CA GLN A 120 5.52 -10.22 -14.15
C GLN A 120 5.17 -9.75 -12.72
N PRO A 121 3.94 -9.97 -12.25
CA PRO A 121 3.49 -9.50 -10.93
C PRO A 121 4.27 -10.12 -9.77
N ALA A 122 4.58 -9.33 -8.76
CA ALA A 122 5.19 -9.80 -7.53
C ALA A 122 4.79 -8.91 -6.35
N GLN A 123 5.10 -9.35 -5.15
CA GLN A 123 4.84 -8.60 -3.91
C GLN A 123 6.14 -8.38 -3.11
N GLY A 124 7.27 -8.31 -3.82
CA GLY A 124 8.62 -8.27 -3.24
C GLY A 124 9.07 -6.92 -2.70
N ASP A 125 8.25 -5.87 -2.81
CA ASP A 125 8.61 -4.53 -2.34
C ASP A 125 8.01 -4.21 -0.96
N TYR A 126 7.46 -5.20 -0.25
CA TYR A 126 6.81 -5.02 1.04
C TYR A 126 7.72 -4.30 2.05
N PHE A 127 8.99 -4.70 2.20
CA PHE A 127 9.95 -4.01 3.06
C PHE A 127 10.31 -2.62 2.56
N GLN A 128 10.52 -2.47 1.25
CA GLN A 128 10.77 -1.16 0.65
C GLN A 128 9.64 -0.16 0.97
N ALA A 129 8.39 -0.64 0.99
CA ALA A 129 7.22 0.16 1.31
C ALA A 129 7.04 0.40 2.82
N THR A 130 7.20 -0.62 3.66
CA THR A 130 6.79 -0.60 5.08
C THR A 130 7.94 -0.35 6.06
N LYS A 131 9.13 -0.85 5.75
CA LYS A 131 10.37 -0.67 6.53
C LYS A 131 11.21 0.48 6.00
N GLY A 132 11.06 0.80 4.71
CA GLY A 132 11.72 1.89 4.01
C GLY A 132 12.86 1.43 3.12
N GLY A 133 13.54 2.40 2.53
CA GLY A 133 14.74 2.22 1.72
C GLY A 133 15.60 3.50 1.63
N GLY A 134 15.04 4.64 2.02
CA GLY A 134 15.75 5.88 2.28
C GLY A 134 16.35 5.92 3.69
N HIS A 135 16.96 7.04 4.04
CA HIS A 135 17.64 7.23 5.33
C HIS A 135 16.73 7.89 6.38
N GLY A 136 17.02 7.63 7.66
CA GLY A 136 16.33 8.23 8.80
C GLY A 136 15.10 7.45 9.28
N ASP A 137 14.60 7.79 10.48
CA ASP A 137 13.49 7.09 11.15
C ASP A 137 12.11 7.48 10.60
N TYR A 138 11.99 7.58 9.27
CA TYR A 138 10.75 7.95 8.59
C TYR A 138 9.88 6.73 8.30
N ARG A 139 8.59 6.99 8.06
CA ARG A 139 7.60 5.98 7.64
C ARG A 139 6.66 6.56 6.59
N LEU A 140 6.23 5.70 5.67
CA LEU A 140 5.12 5.97 4.76
C LEU A 140 3.88 5.24 5.28
N ILE A 141 2.69 5.80 5.06
CA ILE A 141 1.45 5.04 5.23
C ILE A 141 1.29 4.17 3.98
N VAL A 142 1.00 2.87 4.11
CA VAL A 142 0.96 1.95 2.98
C VAL A 142 -0.41 1.26 2.92
N LEU A 143 -1.13 1.46 1.82
CA LEU A 143 -2.40 0.82 1.50
C LEU A 143 -2.19 -0.29 0.46
N ALA A 144 -2.82 -1.44 0.64
CA ALA A 144 -2.67 -2.59 -0.25
C ALA A 144 -4.01 -3.02 -0.86
N PRO A 145 -4.36 -2.57 -2.08
CA PRO A 145 -5.60 -2.97 -2.73
C PRO A 145 -5.54 -4.43 -3.15
N SER A 146 -6.66 -5.16 -3.07
CA SER A 146 -6.83 -6.52 -3.60
C SER A 146 -7.81 -6.63 -4.76
N SER A 147 -8.33 -5.50 -5.26
CA SER A 147 -9.24 -5.42 -6.42
C SER A 147 -9.07 -4.10 -7.18
N VAL A 148 -9.62 -4.01 -8.39
CA VAL A 148 -9.66 -2.76 -9.17
C VAL A 148 -10.52 -1.71 -8.46
N GLN A 149 -11.58 -2.12 -7.76
CA GLN A 149 -12.40 -1.22 -6.96
C GLN A 149 -11.57 -0.56 -5.85
N GLU A 150 -10.78 -1.35 -5.10
CA GLU A 150 -9.89 -0.79 -4.07
C GLU A 150 -8.76 0.06 -4.66
N MET A 151 -8.25 -0.26 -5.85
CA MET A 151 -7.29 0.60 -6.54
C MET A 151 -7.87 2.00 -6.80
N ALA A 152 -9.17 2.12 -7.11
CA ALA A 152 -9.84 3.40 -7.25
C ALA A 152 -10.16 4.05 -5.89
N ASP A 153 -10.71 3.30 -4.94
CA ASP A 153 -11.14 3.82 -3.63
C ASP A 153 -9.97 4.29 -2.76
N PHE A 154 -8.81 3.66 -2.90
CA PHE A 154 -7.63 4.01 -2.10
C PHE A 154 -6.94 5.29 -2.58
N VAL A 155 -7.30 5.83 -3.74
CA VAL A 155 -6.78 7.13 -4.21
C VAL A 155 -7.29 8.30 -3.37
N PRO A 156 -8.61 8.56 -3.27
CA PRO A 156 -9.10 9.63 -2.41
C PRO A 156 -8.75 9.36 -0.94
N GLU A 157 -8.82 8.11 -0.50
CA GLU A 157 -8.39 7.76 0.86
C GLU A 157 -6.90 8.06 1.11
N GLY A 158 -6.05 7.75 0.12
CA GLY A 158 -4.62 8.02 0.18
C GLY A 158 -4.33 9.52 0.25
N PHE A 159 -4.98 10.34 -0.57
CA PHE A 159 -4.86 11.80 -0.46
C PHE A 159 -5.35 12.32 0.90
N ARG A 160 -6.49 11.83 1.40
CA ARG A 160 -7.03 12.22 2.71
C ARG A 160 -6.04 11.91 3.83
N LEU A 161 -5.45 10.72 3.83
CA LEU A 161 -4.45 10.32 4.82
C LEU A 161 -3.17 11.15 4.69
N ALA A 162 -2.71 11.40 3.45
CA ALA A 162 -1.52 12.20 3.19
C ALA A 162 -1.68 13.61 3.76
N GLU A 163 -2.80 14.26 3.47
CA GLU A 163 -3.14 15.60 3.93
C GLU A 163 -3.37 15.66 5.44
N LYS A 164 -4.10 14.70 6.01
CA LYS A 164 -4.37 14.60 7.46
C LYS A 164 -3.08 14.55 8.27
N TYR A 165 -2.14 13.71 7.85
CA TYR A 165 -0.89 13.48 8.59
C TYR A 165 0.29 14.29 8.08
N ARG A 166 0.15 15.03 6.98
CA ARG A 166 1.30 15.67 6.29
C ARG A 166 2.43 14.67 6.07
N ASN A 167 2.09 13.55 5.45
CA ASN A 167 2.98 12.42 5.24
C ASN A 167 2.78 11.83 3.84
N PRO A 168 3.80 11.23 3.22
CA PRO A 168 3.57 10.45 2.03
C PRO A 168 2.71 9.21 2.34
N VAL A 169 1.85 8.87 1.39
CA VAL A 169 1.06 7.63 1.39
C VAL A 169 1.40 6.84 0.14
N MET A 170 1.64 5.55 0.29
CA MET A 170 1.89 4.62 -0.80
C MET A 170 0.68 3.71 -1.01
N ILE A 171 0.20 3.60 -2.25
CA ILE A 171 -0.64 2.50 -2.71
C ILE A 171 0.30 1.44 -3.29
N LEU A 172 0.35 0.28 -2.64
CA LEU A 172 1.20 -0.84 -3.02
C LEU A 172 0.38 -1.90 -3.75
N SER A 173 0.33 -1.80 -5.08
CA SER A 173 -0.35 -2.73 -5.98
C SER A 173 0.65 -3.70 -6.64
N ASP A 174 0.20 -4.49 -7.61
CA ASP A 174 1.03 -5.40 -8.40
C ASP A 174 0.62 -5.40 -9.88
N GLY A 175 1.50 -5.92 -10.74
CA GLY A 175 1.28 -5.94 -12.18
C GLY A 175 0.02 -6.67 -12.64
N ALA A 176 -0.53 -7.62 -11.88
CA ALA A 176 -1.76 -8.31 -12.26
C ALA A 176 -2.97 -7.44 -11.94
N LEU A 177 -3.00 -6.84 -10.73
CA LEU A 177 -4.04 -5.89 -10.35
C LEU A 177 -4.08 -4.67 -11.28
N GLY A 178 -2.92 -4.17 -11.69
CA GLY A 178 -2.85 -3.05 -12.65
C GLY A 178 -3.48 -3.36 -14.01
N GLN A 179 -3.33 -4.61 -14.49
CA GLN A 179 -3.75 -5.03 -15.84
C GLN A 179 -5.14 -5.67 -15.89
N MET A 180 -5.64 -6.24 -14.79
CA MET A 180 -6.96 -6.86 -14.77
C MET A 180 -8.07 -5.84 -14.98
N MET A 181 -9.15 -6.28 -15.62
CA MET A 181 -10.34 -5.47 -15.84
C MET A 181 -11.49 -5.94 -14.97
N GLU A 182 -12.12 -5.00 -14.25
CA GLU A 182 -13.29 -5.27 -13.42
C GLU A 182 -14.30 -4.14 -13.51
N SER A 183 -15.52 -4.43 -13.06
CA SER A 183 -16.54 -3.40 -12.86
C SER A 183 -16.16 -2.55 -11.65
N VAL A 184 -16.00 -1.25 -11.85
CA VAL A 184 -15.62 -0.28 -10.81
C VAL A 184 -16.67 0.83 -10.72
N GLN A 185 -17.01 1.19 -9.48
CA GLN A 185 -17.74 2.41 -9.14
C GLN A 185 -16.72 3.48 -8.79
N LEU A 186 -16.60 4.48 -9.66
CA LEU A 186 -15.64 5.56 -9.47
C LEU A 186 -16.15 6.59 -8.46
N PRO A 187 -15.25 7.30 -7.76
CA PRO A 187 -15.65 8.43 -6.92
C PRO A 187 -16.37 9.52 -7.74
N GLU A 188 -17.15 10.35 -7.05
CA GLU A 188 -17.76 11.52 -7.68
C GLU A 188 -16.69 12.53 -8.10
N GLN A 189 -16.99 13.36 -9.10
CA GLN A 189 -16.10 14.45 -9.49
C GLN A 189 -16.01 15.46 -8.34
N GLY A 190 -14.80 15.91 -8.02
CA GLY A 190 -14.56 16.78 -6.87
C GLY A 190 -14.75 16.10 -5.52
N SER A 191 -14.58 14.77 -5.46
CA SER A 191 -14.74 13.97 -4.24
C SER A 191 -13.85 14.42 -3.08
N LEU A 192 -12.75 15.13 -3.37
CA LEU A 192 -11.90 15.78 -2.39
C LEU A 192 -11.72 17.26 -2.73
N PRO A 193 -12.42 18.19 -2.07
CA PRO A 193 -12.28 19.61 -2.38
C PRO A 193 -10.84 20.10 -2.17
N LYS A 194 -10.44 21.04 -3.01
CA LYS A 194 -9.12 21.68 -2.92
C LYS A 194 -9.09 22.72 -1.80
N SER A 195 -8.04 22.71 -1.00
CA SER A 195 -7.71 23.84 -0.13
C SER A 195 -6.21 24.04 -0.16
N ILE A 196 -5.77 25.29 -0.21
CA ILE A 196 -4.34 25.57 -0.21
C ILE A 196 -3.86 25.66 1.24
N PRO A 197 -2.97 24.76 1.70
CA PRO A 197 -2.60 24.70 3.10
C PRO A 197 -1.87 25.97 3.57
N ALA A 198 -2.07 26.35 4.82
CA ALA A 198 -1.44 27.53 5.41
C ALA A 198 0.10 27.44 5.38
N TRP A 199 0.66 26.23 5.48
CA TRP A 199 2.10 25.94 5.45
C TRP A 199 2.72 25.94 4.04
N ALA A 200 1.91 26.02 2.98
CA ALA A 200 2.40 25.95 1.60
C ALA A 200 3.35 27.11 1.26
N THR A 201 4.45 26.79 0.59
CA THR A 201 5.47 27.74 0.11
C THR A 201 5.00 28.41 -1.18
N ARG A 202 4.31 29.54 -1.01
CA ARG A 202 3.86 30.43 -2.10
C ARG A 202 4.45 31.81 -1.89
N GLY A 203 4.23 32.72 -2.84
CA GLY A 203 4.61 34.13 -2.67
C GLY A 203 4.24 34.69 -1.29
N LYS A 204 5.06 35.60 -0.76
CA LYS A 204 4.82 36.28 0.52
C LYS A 204 3.95 37.53 0.27
N PRO A 205 2.63 37.50 0.51
CA PRO A 205 1.83 38.73 0.55
C PRO A 205 2.17 39.53 1.81
N GLU A 206 1.80 40.82 1.86
CA GLU A 206 2.07 41.70 3.00
C GLU A 206 1.47 41.19 4.33
N ASN A 207 0.38 40.43 4.26
CA ASN A 207 -0.37 39.94 5.41
C ASN A 207 0.04 38.54 5.92
N ARG A 208 1.12 37.95 5.40
CA ARG A 208 1.56 36.60 5.79
C ARG A 208 3.08 36.54 5.93
N GLU A 209 3.55 35.82 6.94
CA GLU A 209 4.96 35.51 7.05
C GLU A 209 5.43 34.48 6.01
N ARG A 210 6.75 34.41 5.80
CA ARG A 210 7.34 33.43 4.88
C ARG A 210 7.20 32.02 5.46
N ASN A 211 6.75 31.08 4.64
CA ASN A 211 6.84 29.65 4.95
C ASN A 211 8.17 29.12 4.44
N ILE A 212 8.79 28.23 5.22
CA ILE A 212 10.02 27.54 4.85
C ILE A 212 9.76 26.05 4.98
N ILE A 213 10.10 25.30 3.93
CA ILE A 213 10.08 23.85 3.91
C ILE A 213 11.52 23.40 3.71
N THR A 214 12.06 22.65 4.68
CA THR A 214 13.42 22.13 4.66
C THR A 214 13.46 20.79 5.39
N SER A 215 14.37 19.92 4.96
CA SER A 215 14.74 18.67 5.64
C SER A 215 16.12 18.75 6.31
N LEU A 216 16.81 19.89 6.21
CA LEU A 216 18.15 20.10 6.77
C LEU A 216 18.10 20.85 8.10
N PHE A 217 18.59 20.20 9.16
CA PHE A 217 18.75 20.77 10.50
C PHE A 217 20.17 20.43 11.01
N ILE A 218 21.07 21.42 10.99
CA ILE A 218 22.49 21.23 11.37
C ILE A 218 22.64 21.06 12.88
N ASP A 219 21.83 21.79 13.65
CA ASP A 219 21.82 21.71 15.10
C ASP A 219 21.19 20.37 15.57
N PRO A 220 21.92 19.53 16.33
CA PRO A 220 21.43 18.22 16.74
C PRO A 220 20.18 18.27 17.60
N GLU A 221 20.06 19.24 18.51
CA GLU A 221 18.88 19.40 19.38
C GLU A 221 17.64 19.71 18.54
N ARG A 222 17.78 20.58 17.52
CA ARG A 222 16.70 20.85 16.58
C ARG A 222 16.31 19.61 15.77
N MET A 223 17.28 18.83 15.29
CA MET A 223 17.00 17.60 14.53
C MET A 223 16.33 16.53 15.40
N GLU A 224 16.74 16.39 16.66
CA GLU A 224 16.09 15.50 17.62
C GLU A 224 14.62 15.89 17.81
N GLN A 225 14.33 17.18 17.96
CA GLN A 225 12.94 17.65 18.09
C GLN A 225 12.08 17.31 16.86
N VAL A 226 12.64 17.42 15.65
CA VAL A 226 11.98 16.99 14.41
C VAL A 226 11.69 15.49 14.44
N ASN A 227 12.66 14.67 14.83
CA ASN A 227 12.47 13.22 14.94
C ASN A 227 11.38 12.87 15.97
N ILE A 228 11.37 13.53 17.13
CA ILE A 228 10.32 13.34 18.16
C ILE A 228 8.94 13.67 17.60
N GLU A 229 8.79 14.75 16.84
CA GLU A 229 7.54 15.11 16.17
C GLU A 229 7.09 14.07 15.13
N LEU A 230 8.02 13.57 14.32
CA LEU A 230 7.76 12.50 13.37
C LEU A 230 7.31 11.21 14.08
N GLN A 231 7.99 10.81 15.16
CA GLN A 231 7.60 9.61 15.92
C GLN A 231 6.22 9.76 16.57
N LYS A 232 5.88 10.96 17.11
CA LYS A 232 4.53 11.24 17.62
C LYS A 232 3.48 11.12 16.52
N LYS A 233 3.76 11.65 15.32
CA LYS A 233 2.89 11.47 14.15
C LYS A 233 2.71 9.99 13.81
N TYR A 234 3.79 9.21 13.78
CA TYR A 234 3.72 7.79 13.44
C TYR A 234 3.00 6.94 14.49
N ALA A 235 3.06 7.33 15.76
CA ALA A 235 2.24 6.75 16.81
C ALA A 235 0.74 7.06 16.60
N ALA A 236 0.39 8.29 16.22
CA ALA A 236 -1.00 8.66 15.90
C ALA A 236 -1.52 7.91 14.65
N VAL A 237 -0.66 7.73 13.64
CA VAL A 237 -0.95 6.98 12.42
C VAL A 237 -1.34 5.53 12.71
N GLN A 238 -0.86 4.92 13.81
CA GLN A 238 -1.24 3.54 14.18
C GLN A 238 -2.76 3.33 14.27
N SER A 239 -3.53 4.38 14.58
CA SER A 239 -4.99 4.33 14.61
C SER A 239 -5.66 4.09 13.25
N GLU A 240 -4.92 4.26 12.14
CA GLU A 240 -5.39 3.98 10.78
C GLU A 240 -5.19 2.51 10.37
N ALA A 241 -4.68 1.66 11.27
CA ALA A 241 -4.46 0.25 11.01
C ALA A 241 -5.78 -0.47 10.70
N ARG A 242 -5.86 -1.12 9.54
CA ARG A 242 -7.08 -1.77 9.05
C ARG A 242 -6.79 -3.15 8.49
N ALA A 243 -7.73 -4.06 8.70
CA ALA A 243 -7.73 -5.39 8.13
C ALA A 243 -9.16 -5.82 7.81
N GLU A 244 -9.30 -6.69 6.82
CA GLU A 244 -10.49 -7.46 6.55
C GLU A 244 -10.32 -8.87 7.12
N LEU A 245 -11.35 -9.34 7.83
CA LEU A 245 -11.38 -10.66 8.44
C LEU A 245 -12.53 -11.45 7.82
N ASP A 246 -12.22 -12.60 7.25
CA ASP A 246 -13.20 -13.54 6.73
C ASP A 246 -13.11 -14.87 7.48
N ARG A 247 -14.23 -15.27 8.10
CA ARG A 247 -14.39 -16.55 8.82
C ARG A 247 -13.23 -16.88 9.78
N THR A 248 -12.69 -15.87 10.46
CA THR A 248 -11.56 -16.06 11.41
C THR A 248 -11.99 -16.39 12.84
N LYS A 249 -13.27 -16.22 13.18
CA LYS A 249 -13.77 -16.41 14.55
C LYS A 249 -13.77 -17.86 15.01
N ASP A 250 -13.98 -18.79 14.08
CA ASP A 250 -14.03 -20.24 14.31
C ASP A 250 -12.86 -20.98 13.67
N ALA A 251 -11.96 -20.26 12.98
CA ALA A 251 -10.84 -20.82 12.23
C ALA A 251 -9.76 -21.41 13.15
N GLU A 252 -9.37 -22.65 12.87
CA GLU A 252 -8.17 -23.28 13.44
C GLU A 252 -6.91 -22.79 12.71
N ILE A 253 -7.02 -22.59 11.39
CA ILE A 253 -5.94 -22.06 10.54
C ILE A 253 -6.36 -20.70 10.00
N VAL A 254 -5.56 -19.66 10.23
CA VAL A 254 -5.75 -18.33 9.63
C VAL A 254 -4.72 -18.11 8.54
N LEU A 255 -5.19 -17.95 7.30
CA LEU A 255 -4.37 -17.48 6.19
C LEU A 255 -4.11 -15.98 6.37
N VAL A 256 -2.88 -15.55 6.15
CA VAL A 256 -2.51 -14.12 6.17
C VAL A 256 -1.90 -13.76 4.83
N ALA A 257 -2.56 -12.87 4.09
CA ALA A 257 -2.13 -12.45 2.75
C ALA A 257 -2.66 -11.06 2.41
N PHE A 258 -1.95 -10.32 1.56
CA PHE A 258 -2.37 -8.99 1.07
C PHE A 258 -2.45 -8.97 -0.46
N GLY A 259 -3.07 -7.92 -1.02
CA GLY A 259 -3.17 -7.71 -2.46
C GLY A 259 -3.75 -8.91 -3.22
N LEU A 260 -3.17 -9.24 -4.38
CA LEU A 260 -3.61 -10.39 -5.19
C LEU A 260 -3.55 -11.73 -4.43
N ALA A 261 -2.53 -11.95 -3.60
CA ALA A 261 -2.41 -13.17 -2.81
C ALA A 261 -3.60 -13.37 -1.86
N ALA A 262 -4.13 -12.28 -1.28
CA ALA A 262 -5.33 -12.32 -0.43
C ALA A 262 -6.57 -12.79 -1.22
N ARG A 263 -6.72 -12.31 -2.47
CA ARG A 263 -7.82 -12.72 -3.34
C ARG A 263 -7.77 -14.20 -3.68
N ILE A 264 -6.59 -14.76 -3.88
CA ILE A 264 -6.40 -16.20 -4.09
C ILE A 264 -6.76 -16.96 -2.80
N CYS A 265 -6.30 -16.47 -1.65
CA CYS A 265 -6.61 -17.06 -0.35
C CYS A 265 -8.11 -17.05 -0.05
N GLN A 266 -8.85 -16.04 -0.49
CA GLN A 266 -10.32 -16.00 -0.36
C GLN A 266 -10.96 -17.25 -0.99
N LYS A 267 -10.52 -17.63 -2.20
CA LYS A 267 -11.00 -18.84 -2.87
C LYS A 267 -10.53 -20.12 -2.17
N VAL A 268 -9.32 -20.12 -1.62
CA VAL A 268 -8.79 -21.24 -0.83
C VAL A 268 -9.65 -21.48 0.41
N VAL A 269 -10.05 -20.42 1.12
CA VAL A 269 -10.93 -20.54 2.28
C VAL A 269 -12.24 -21.21 1.89
N ASP A 270 -12.87 -20.80 0.78
CA ASP A 270 -14.10 -21.43 0.30
C ASP A 270 -13.93 -22.94 0.07
N ILE A 271 -12.90 -23.33 -0.69
CA ILE A 271 -12.64 -24.74 -1.01
C ILE A 271 -12.28 -25.54 0.26
N ALA A 272 -11.49 -24.97 1.16
CA ALA A 272 -11.10 -25.64 2.40
C ALA A 272 -12.32 -25.88 3.32
N ARG A 273 -13.21 -24.90 3.41
CA ARG A 273 -14.46 -24.99 4.18
C ARG A 273 -15.43 -26.00 3.59
N GLU A 274 -15.56 -26.06 2.26
CA GLU A 274 -16.32 -27.12 1.57
C GLU A 274 -15.79 -28.53 1.86
N ARG A 275 -14.47 -28.66 2.11
CA ARG A 275 -13.81 -29.91 2.55
C ARG A 275 -13.87 -30.13 4.07
N GLY A 276 -14.66 -29.34 4.81
CA GLY A 276 -14.84 -29.48 6.25
C GLY A 276 -13.67 -28.97 7.11
N LYS A 277 -12.73 -28.20 6.55
CA LYS A 277 -11.60 -27.64 7.29
C LYS A 277 -11.94 -26.25 7.86
N SER A 278 -11.52 -25.98 9.10
CA SER A 278 -11.74 -24.69 9.73
C SER A 278 -10.64 -23.67 9.37
N VAL A 279 -10.79 -23.02 8.22
CA VAL A 279 -9.83 -22.03 7.70
C VAL A 279 -10.45 -20.63 7.61
N GLY A 280 -9.73 -19.59 8.03
CA GLY A 280 -10.13 -18.19 7.86
C GLY A 280 -9.08 -17.38 7.10
N LEU A 281 -9.42 -16.15 6.72
CA LEU A 281 -8.50 -15.21 6.08
C LEU A 281 -8.40 -13.92 6.90
N PHE A 282 -7.17 -13.49 7.15
CA PHE A 282 -6.83 -12.16 7.60
C PHE A 282 -6.12 -11.42 6.46
N ARG A 283 -6.73 -10.35 5.97
CA ARG A 283 -6.16 -9.48 4.92
C ARG A 283 -5.83 -8.11 5.50
N PRO A 284 -4.55 -7.74 5.69
CA PRO A 284 -4.21 -6.38 6.05
C PRO A 284 -4.54 -5.44 4.88
N ILE A 285 -5.35 -4.42 5.15
CA ILE A 285 -5.67 -3.33 4.21
C ILE A 285 -4.55 -2.29 4.27
N THR A 286 -4.03 -2.03 5.48
CA THR A 286 -2.82 -1.24 5.70
C THR A 286 -1.63 -2.16 5.97
N LEU A 287 -0.54 -1.95 5.25
CA LEU A 287 0.73 -2.66 5.50
C LEU A 287 1.65 -1.88 6.43
N TYR A 288 1.54 -0.54 6.39
CA TYR A 288 1.98 0.33 7.46
C TYR A 288 0.91 1.40 7.71
N PRO A 289 0.43 1.58 8.94
CA PRO A 289 0.71 0.73 10.10
C PRO A 289 0.16 -0.69 9.88
N PHE A 290 0.91 -1.70 10.33
CA PHE A 290 0.43 -3.08 10.25
C PHE A 290 -0.63 -3.31 11.35
N PRO A 291 -1.76 -3.99 11.04
CA PRO A 291 -2.88 -4.24 11.98
C PRO A 291 -2.58 -5.31 13.04
N THR A 292 -1.50 -5.08 13.79
CA THR A 292 -0.94 -5.97 14.82
C THR A 292 -1.96 -6.36 15.87
N ASP A 293 -2.68 -5.40 16.45
CA ASP A 293 -3.66 -5.68 17.51
C ASP A 293 -4.86 -6.48 17.00
N ILE A 294 -5.26 -6.26 15.74
CA ILE A 294 -6.38 -6.98 15.13
C ILE A 294 -5.97 -8.43 14.86
N LEU A 295 -4.79 -8.65 14.28
CA LEU A 295 -4.25 -9.99 14.03
C LEU A 295 -3.99 -10.73 15.35
N SER A 296 -3.48 -10.03 16.35
CA SER A 296 -3.18 -10.59 17.67
C SER A 296 -4.43 -11.21 18.31
N ARG A 297 -5.60 -10.60 18.17
CA ARG A 297 -6.86 -11.16 18.71
C ARG A 297 -7.31 -12.44 18.00
N THR A 298 -6.95 -12.65 16.73
CA THR A 298 -7.35 -13.90 16.04
C THR A 298 -6.57 -15.11 16.57
N ALA A 299 -5.40 -14.89 17.17
CA ALA A 299 -4.59 -15.95 17.80
C ALA A 299 -5.22 -16.50 19.09
N ASP A 300 -6.29 -15.89 19.62
CA ASP A 300 -7.02 -16.44 20.76
C ASP A 300 -7.76 -17.74 20.39
N HIS A 301 -8.14 -17.90 19.11
CA HIS A 301 -8.85 -19.07 18.60
C HIS A 301 -8.04 -19.86 17.57
N ALA A 302 -7.28 -19.18 16.70
CA ALA A 302 -6.46 -19.84 15.70
C ALA A 302 -5.27 -20.56 16.34
N GLU A 303 -4.97 -21.78 15.89
CA GLU A 303 -3.80 -22.56 16.31
C GLU A 303 -2.60 -22.30 15.40
N HIS A 304 -2.86 -22.11 14.11
CA HIS A 304 -1.85 -21.95 13.07
C HIS A 304 -2.12 -20.72 12.20
N PHE A 305 -1.06 -19.96 11.92
CA PHE A 305 -1.08 -18.90 10.91
C PHE A 305 -0.28 -19.36 9.70
N LEU A 306 -0.89 -19.31 8.51
CA LEU A 306 -0.19 -19.59 7.25
C LEU A 306 -0.09 -18.29 6.44
N VAL A 307 1.12 -17.75 6.35
CA VAL A 307 1.41 -16.54 5.58
C VAL A 307 1.64 -16.92 4.12
N VAL A 308 0.87 -16.29 3.22
CA VAL A 308 0.94 -16.53 1.78
C VAL A 308 1.39 -15.25 1.09
N GLU A 309 2.55 -15.27 0.43
CA GLU A 309 3.11 -14.09 -0.25
C GLU A 309 3.59 -14.41 -1.67
N MET A 310 3.55 -13.41 -2.56
CA MET A 310 4.24 -13.46 -3.86
C MET A 310 5.66 -12.90 -3.77
N ASN A 311 6.40 -13.34 -2.73
CA ASN A 311 7.80 -13.02 -2.48
C ASN A 311 8.46 -14.14 -1.62
N ALA A 312 9.67 -13.89 -1.10
CA ALA A 312 10.45 -14.84 -0.29
C ALA A 312 10.14 -14.84 1.22
N GLY A 313 9.10 -14.11 1.64
CA GLY A 313 8.69 -13.91 3.03
C GLY A 313 9.17 -12.56 3.55
N GLN A 314 8.32 -11.54 3.49
CA GLN A 314 8.60 -10.22 4.06
C GLN A 314 7.54 -9.85 5.11
N MET A 315 6.26 -9.93 4.76
CA MET A 315 5.16 -9.69 5.70
C MET A 315 5.14 -10.71 6.84
N VAL A 316 5.62 -11.94 6.60
CA VAL A 316 5.73 -12.98 7.63
C VAL A 316 6.46 -12.50 8.89
N GLU A 317 7.39 -11.56 8.79
CA GLU A 317 8.06 -10.97 9.95
C GLU A 317 7.08 -10.17 10.82
N ASP A 318 6.24 -9.33 10.22
CA ASP A 318 5.23 -8.56 10.94
C ASP A 318 4.15 -9.48 11.54
N VAL A 319 3.79 -10.56 10.84
CA VAL A 319 2.88 -11.59 11.37
C VAL A 319 3.48 -12.27 12.59
N ARG A 320 4.75 -12.68 12.54
CA ARG A 320 5.45 -13.30 13.69
C ARG A 320 5.52 -12.34 14.87
N LEU A 321 5.79 -11.06 14.63
CA LEU A 321 5.80 -10.03 15.68
C LEU A 321 4.41 -9.82 16.28
N ALA A 322 3.35 -9.80 15.48
CA ALA A 322 1.98 -9.62 15.95
C ALA A 322 1.44 -10.83 16.74
N VAL A 323 1.79 -12.05 16.31
CA VAL A 323 1.46 -13.28 17.04
C VAL A 323 2.32 -13.40 18.31
N ASN A 324 3.55 -12.87 18.27
CA ASN A 324 4.50 -12.82 19.37
C ASN A 324 4.73 -14.18 20.05
N GLY A 325 4.90 -15.23 19.23
CA GLY A 325 5.16 -16.60 19.70
C GLY A 325 3.97 -17.32 20.33
N ARG A 326 2.77 -16.72 20.40
CA ARG A 326 1.58 -17.37 20.98
C ARG A 326 1.07 -18.56 20.18
N ARG A 327 1.33 -18.59 18.88
CA ARG A 327 0.86 -19.58 17.89
C ARG A 327 1.92 -19.82 16.82
N SER A 328 1.80 -20.92 16.08
CA SER A 328 2.74 -21.20 14.98
C SER A 328 2.49 -20.24 13.82
N VAL A 329 3.57 -19.84 13.15
CA VAL A 329 3.52 -19.01 11.94
C VAL A 329 4.33 -19.69 10.85
N ASP A 330 3.61 -20.30 9.92
CA ASP A 330 4.11 -20.97 8.75
C ASP A 330 4.09 -20.03 7.53
N PHE A 331 4.91 -20.36 6.54
CA PHE A 331 5.07 -19.55 5.34
C PHE A 331 4.97 -20.41 4.08
N THR A 332 4.31 -19.87 3.07
CA THR A 332 4.39 -20.34 1.68
C THR A 332 4.48 -19.14 0.75
N GLY A 333 5.40 -19.20 -0.20
CA GLY A 333 5.60 -18.09 -1.12
C GLY A 333 6.05 -18.52 -2.50
N ARG A 334 5.74 -17.68 -3.48
CA ARG A 334 6.17 -17.80 -4.87
C ARG A 334 6.88 -16.52 -5.28
N MET A 335 7.87 -16.62 -6.14
CA MET A 335 8.79 -15.51 -6.44
C MET A 335 8.87 -15.24 -7.94
N GLY A 336 9.46 -14.09 -8.31
CA GLY A 336 9.90 -13.82 -9.68
C GLY A 336 8.79 -13.75 -10.73
N GLY A 337 7.55 -13.48 -10.35
CA GLY A 337 6.42 -13.41 -11.29
C GLY A 337 5.40 -14.54 -11.17
N ILE A 338 5.70 -15.57 -10.37
CA ILE A 338 4.83 -16.75 -10.26
C ILE A 338 3.74 -16.50 -9.23
N ILE A 339 2.49 -16.66 -9.65
CA ILE A 339 1.29 -16.53 -8.81
C ILE A 339 1.01 -17.89 -8.15
N PRO A 340 0.80 -17.97 -6.82
CA PRO A 340 0.45 -19.21 -6.15
C PRO A 340 -0.95 -19.70 -6.59
N THR A 341 -1.12 -21.01 -6.75
CA THR A 341 -2.45 -21.58 -7.05
C THR A 341 -3.21 -21.95 -5.78
N PRO A 342 -4.56 -21.99 -5.81
CA PRO A 342 -5.34 -22.48 -4.69
C PRO A 342 -4.94 -23.89 -4.25
N GLU A 343 -4.62 -24.78 -5.19
CA GLU A 343 -4.20 -26.16 -4.91
C GLU A 343 -2.88 -26.23 -4.14
N GLU A 344 -1.89 -25.42 -4.51
CA GLU A 344 -0.60 -25.35 -3.81
C GLU A 344 -0.80 -24.91 -2.34
N ILE A 345 -1.68 -23.94 -2.11
CA ILE A 345 -1.99 -23.45 -0.75
C ILE A 345 -2.78 -24.50 0.03
N LEU A 346 -3.75 -25.18 -0.58
CA LEU A 346 -4.52 -26.26 0.05
C LEU A 346 -3.62 -27.43 0.49
N GLN A 347 -2.67 -27.83 -0.35
CA GLN A 347 -1.69 -28.87 0.00
C GLN A 347 -0.84 -28.44 1.21
N LYS A 348 -0.46 -27.16 1.29
CA LYS A 348 0.25 -26.64 2.47
C LYS A 348 -0.64 -26.71 3.71
N ILE A 349 -1.91 -26.30 3.62
CA ILE A 349 -2.89 -26.41 4.72
C ILE A 349 -3.02 -27.88 5.17
N GLU A 350 -3.10 -28.82 4.25
CA GLU A 350 -3.14 -30.26 4.54
C GLU A 350 -1.90 -30.74 5.29
N SER A 351 -0.70 -30.29 4.91
CA SER A 351 0.54 -30.66 5.63
C SER A 351 0.57 -30.18 7.09
N LEU A 352 -0.06 -29.04 7.39
CA LEU A 352 -0.11 -28.48 8.75
C LEU A 352 -1.02 -29.30 9.66
N THR A 353 -2.17 -29.75 9.15
CA THR A 353 -3.13 -30.57 9.92
C THR A 353 -2.60 -31.97 10.27
N VAL A 354 -1.74 -32.56 9.42
CA VAL A 354 -1.18 -33.91 9.67
C VAL A 354 -0.11 -33.89 10.75
N SER A 355 0.73 -32.85 10.79
CA SER A 355 1.80 -32.66 11.79
C SER A 355 1.28 -32.67 13.23
N THR A 356 0.09 -32.09 13.48
CA THR A 356 -0.52 -32.01 14.82
C THR A 356 -1.03 -33.36 15.29
N THR A 357 -1.43 -34.24 14.35
CA THR A 357 -2.01 -35.55 14.67
C THR A 357 -0.91 -36.57 15.06
N ASP A 358 0.25 -36.54 14.38
CA ASP A 358 1.37 -37.43 14.70
C ASP A 358 2.08 -37.06 16.02
N GLN A 359 2.12 -35.77 16.38
CA GLN A 359 2.64 -35.35 17.69
C GLN A 359 1.74 -35.78 18.86
N ALA A 360 0.41 -35.84 18.65
CA ALA A 360 -0.51 -36.35 19.65
C ALA A 360 -0.37 -37.87 19.86
N LEU A 361 -0.04 -38.62 18.81
CA LEU A 361 0.15 -40.08 18.88
C LEU A 361 1.50 -40.50 19.46
N GLN A 362 2.54 -39.67 19.37
CA GLN A 362 3.85 -39.93 19.97
C GLN A 362 3.97 -39.50 21.45
N GLY A 363 2.95 -38.80 21.99
CA GLY A 363 2.89 -38.31 23.37
C GLY A 363 2.01 -39.11 24.33
N MET A 364 1.40 -40.23 23.89
CA MET A 364 0.63 -41.10 24.77
C MET A 364 1.54 -42.19 25.35
N PRO A 365 1.63 -42.34 26.69
CA PRO A 365 2.50 -43.32 27.35
C PRO A 365 2.10 -44.78 27.10
#